data_AF-A0A939UYX4-F1
#
_entry.id   AF-A0A939UYX4-F1
#
_cell.length_a   1.000
_cell.length_b   1.000
_cell.length_c   1.000
_cell.angle_alpha   90.00
_cell.angle_beta   90.00
_cell.angle_gamma   90.00
#
_symmetry.space_group_name_H-M   'P 1'
#
loop_
_entity.id
_entity.type
_entity.pdbx_description
1 polymer ?
#
loop_
_entity_poly.entity_id
_entity_poly.type
_entity_poly.pdbx_seq_one_letter_code
_entity_poly.pdbx_strand_id
1 'polypeptide(L)'
;MSKLRFDVVQDAFKKKAVPAESPAERTSKYFGELVFNREKARKYLSTETYEALIDCIDNGHPLNRAIADQVAEGMKTWAMEHGVTHITHWFQPLTEGTAEKHDSFMEYDKKGGMIEEFDGKSLSQQEPDASSFPSGGIRATFEARGYTAWDPTSP
;
A
#
# COMPACT_ATOMS: atom_id res chain seq x y z
N MET A 1 32.90 -9.51 -34.28
CA MET A 1 31.44 -9.56 -34.10
C MET A 1 31.14 -9.95 -32.66
N SER A 2 30.16 -9.28 -32.04
CA SER A 2 29.74 -9.54 -30.66
C SER A 2 29.18 -10.97 -30.52
N LYS A 3 29.64 -11.73 -29.51
CA LYS A 3 29.15 -13.09 -29.18
C LYS A 3 28.01 -13.11 -28.17
N LEU A 4 27.60 -11.95 -27.65
CA LEU A 4 26.57 -11.79 -26.62
C LEU A 4 25.29 -12.59 -26.88
N ARG A 5 24.81 -12.63 -28.13
CA ARG A 5 23.62 -13.41 -28.50
C ARG A 5 23.81 -14.91 -28.26
N PHE A 6 24.98 -15.45 -28.62
CA PHE A 6 25.27 -16.88 -28.46
C PHE A 6 25.48 -17.23 -26.99
N ASP A 7 26.10 -16.32 -26.22
CA ASP A 7 26.32 -16.48 -24.78
C ASP A 7 24.98 -16.53 -24.02
N VAL A 8 24.05 -15.61 -24.34
CA VAL A 8 22.69 -15.59 -23.74
C VAL A 8 21.91 -16.88 -24.06
N VAL A 9 22.02 -17.39 -25.29
CA VAL A 9 21.36 -18.64 -25.68
C VAL A 9 21.96 -19.82 -24.90
N GLN A 10 23.29 -19.89 -24.79
CA GLN A 10 23.96 -20.94 -24.03
C GLN A 10 23.59 -20.90 -22.54
N ASP A 11 23.44 -19.72 -21.96
CA ASP A 11 23.02 -19.57 -20.56
C ASP A 11 21.54 -19.88 -20.35
N ALA A 12 20.67 -19.57 -21.31
CA ALA A 12 19.27 -19.97 -21.25
C ALA A 12 19.11 -21.49 -21.18
N PHE A 13 19.90 -22.26 -21.93
CA PHE A 13 19.90 -23.74 -21.87
C PHE A 13 20.36 -24.31 -20.53
N LYS A 14 21.08 -23.54 -19.70
CA LYS A 14 21.50 -23.95 -18.36
C LYS A 14 20.44 -23.67 -17.29
N LYS A 15 19.50 -22.75 -17.54
CA LYS A 15 18.46 -22.40 -16.56
C LYS A 15 17.44 -23.53 -16.45
N LYS A 16 17.22 -24.00 -15.22
CA LYS A 16 16.10 -24.88 -14.89
C LYS A 16 14.95 -24.06 -14.34
N ALA A 17 13.72 -24.55 -14.57
CA ALA A 17 12.55 -23.95 -13.94
C ALA A 17 12.70 -24.02 -12.42
N VAL A 18 12.44 -22.90 -11.75
CA VAL A 18 12.33 -22.87 -10.29
C VAL A 18 11.04 -23.60 -9.93
N PRO A 19 11.09 -24.68 -9.13
CA PRO A 19 9.87 -25.39 -8.73
C PRO A 19 9.00 -24.45 -7.88
N ALA A 20 7.73 -24.31 -8.26
CA ALA A 20 6.76 -23.59 -7.45
C ALA A 20 6.27 -24.51 -6.34
N GLU A 21 6.44 -24.11 -5.08
CA GLU A 21 5.84 -24.82 -3.96
C GLU A 21 4.33 -24.58 -3.96
N SER A 22 3.55 -25.65 -4.09
CA SER A 22 2.11 -25.57 -3.89
C SER A 22 1.82 -25.77 -2.41
N PRO A 23 1.15 -24.83 -1.73
CA PRO A 23 0.76 -25.01 -0.34
C PRO A 23 0.00 -26.33 -0.18
N ALA A 24 0.40 -27.16 0.78
CA ALA A 24 -0.29 -28.42 1.08
C ALA A 24 -1.69 -28.19 1.69
N GLU A 25 -1.93 -26.98 2.18
CA GLU A 25 -3.18 -26.59 2.80
C GLU A 25 -4.30 -26.31 1.79
N ARG A 26 -5.55 -26.37 2.26
CA ARG A 26 -6.72 -26.02 1.42
C ARG A 26 -6.61 -24.54 1.02
N THR A 27 -6.92 -24.24 -0.24
CA THR A 27 -6.91 -22.87 -0.79
C THR A 27 -7.66 -21.85 0.07
N SER A 28 -8.75 -22.25 0.70
CA SER A 28 -9.53 -21.40 1.61
C SER A 28 -8.76 -20.89 2.83
N LYS A 29 -7.63 -21.50 3.20
CA LYS A 29 -6.82 -21.09 4.36
C LYS A 29 -5.90 -19.90 4.05
N TYR A 30 -5.34 -19.84 2.83
CA TYR A 30 -4.37 -18.81 2.45
C TYR A 30 -4.95 -17.79 1.45
N PHE A 31 -6.06 -18.11 0.78
CA PHE A 31 -6.68 -17.19 -0.16
C PHE A 31 -7.13 -15.91 0.54
N GLY A 32 -6.60 -14.78 0.07
CA GLY A 32 -6.89 -13.46 0.65
C GLY A 32 -6.30 -13.27 2.05
N GLU A 33 -5.37 -14.09 2.52
CA GLU A 33 -4.79 -13.98 3.87
C GLU A 33 -4.07 -12.64 4.08
N LEU A 34 -3.46 -12.08 3.03
CA LEU A 34 -2.76 -10.78 3.05
C LEU A 34 -3.60 -9.61 2.49
N VAL A 35 -4.93 -9.71 2.52
CA VAL A 35 -5.85 -8.64 2.08
C VAL A 35 -6.64 -8.12 3.27
N PHE A 36 -6.73 -6.82 3.52
CA PHE A 36 -7.52 -6.26 4.63
C PHE A 36 -9.01 -6.22 4.30
N ASN A 37 -9.61 -7.42 4.21
CA ASN A 37 -11.00 -7.61 3.80
C ASN A 37 -12.01 -7.29 4.93
N ARG A 38 -13.30 -7.39 4.62
CA ARG A 38 -14.40 -7.12 5.58
C ARG A 38 -14.32 -7.95 6.87
N GLU A 39 -13.90 -9.21 6.76
CA GLU A 39 -13.76 -10.09 7.93
C GLU A 39 -12.66 -9.57 8.89
N LYS A 40 -11.53 -9.14 8.34
CA LYS A 40 -10.44 -8.54 9.12
C LYS A 40 -10.83 -7.16 9.61
N ALA A 41 -11.42 -6.32 8.77
CA ALA A 41 -11.92 -5.01 9.19
C ALA A 41 -12.84 -5.14 10.42
N ARG A 42 -13.73 -6.13 10.46
CA ARG A 42 -14.58 -6.40 11.63
C ARG A 42 -13.80 -6.79 12.90
N LYS A 43 -12.64 -7.44 12.76
CA LYS A 43 -11.77 -7.84 13.88
C LYS A 43 -10.93 -6.68 14.41
N TYR A 44 -10.44 -5.81 13.52
CA TYR A 44 -9.48 -4.75 13.85
C TYR A 44 -10.12 -3.37 14.06
N LEU A 45 -11.38 -3.17 13.66
CA LEU A 45 -12.10 -1.90 13.80
C LEU A 45 -13.18 -1.99 14.89
N SER A 46 -13.50 -0.84 15.48
CA SER A 46 -14.68 -0.74 16.35
C SER A 46 -15.96 -0.98 15.54
N THR A 47 -17.06 -1.38 16.19
CA THR A 47 -18.35 -1.60 15.52
C THR A 47 -18.80 -0.37 14.74
N GLU A 48 -18.66 0.82 15.33
CA GLU A 48 -19.03 2.10 14.68
C GLU A 48 -18.18 2.37 13.44
N THR A 49 -16.86 2.22 13.56
CA THR A 49 -15.92 2.42 12.45
C THR A 49 -16.16 1.42 11.32
N TYR A 50 -16.41 0.15 11.67
CA TYR A 50 -16.69 -0.91 10.71
C TYR A 50 -17.99 -0.63 9.95
N GLU A 51 -19.07 -0.29 10.64
CA GLU A 51 -20.35 0.04 10.02
C GLU A 51 -20.22 1.24 9.07
N ALA A 52 -19.52 2.29 9.50
CA ALA A 52 -19.26 3.46 8.66
C ALA A 52 -18.40 3.12 7.42
N LEU A 53 -17.41 2.24 7.56
CA LEU A 53 -16.60 1.77 6.44
C LEU A 53 -17.44 0.95 5.45
N ILE A 54 -18.28 0.04 5.92
CA ILE A 54 -19.17 -0.75 5.05
C ILE A 54 -20.17 0.15 4.33
N ASP A 55 -20.75 1.13 5.02
CA ASP A 55 -21.66 2.10 4.41
C ASP A 55 -20.96 2.97 3.34
N CYS A 56 -19.70 3.34 3.57
CA CYS A 56 -18.86 3.98 2.55
C CYS A 56 -18.66 3.08 1.32
N ILE A 57 -18.36 1.80 1.52
CA ILE A 57 -18.10 0.84 0.44
C ILE A 57 -19.37 0.54 -0.37
N ASP A 58 -20.47 0.26 0.32
CA ASP A 58 -21.69 -0.25 -0.31
C ASP A 58 -22.59 0.88 -0.84
N ASN A 59 -22.61 2.04 -0.17
CA ASN A 59 -23.51 3.16 -0.49
C ASN A 59 -22.78 4.44 -0.95
N GLY A 60 -21.45 4.47 -0.94
CA GLY A 60 -20.66 5.64 -1.37
C GLY A 60 -20.73 6.82 -0.41
N HIS A 61 -21.12 6.60 0.85
CA HIS A 61 -21.12 7.65 1.86
C HIS A 61 -19.68 8.11 2.19
N PRO A 62 -19.45 9.41 2.39
CA PRO A 62 -18.12 9.92 2.68
C PRO A 62 -17.65 9.49 4.08
N LEU A 63 -16.40 9.04 4.18
CA LEU A 63 -15.74 8.83 5.47
C LEU A 63 -15.35 10.18 6.08
N ASN A 64 -15.83 10.44 7.29
CA ASN A 64 -15.33 11.58 8.05
C ASN A 64 -13.89 11.32 8.52
N ARG A 65 -13.15 12.39 8.85
CA ARG A 65 -11.73 12.28 9.21
C ARG A 65 -11.49 11.41 10.45
N ALA A 66 -12.34 11.52 11.47
CA ALA A 66 -12.19 10.75 12.71
C ALA A 66 -12.33 9.24 12.48
N ILE A 67 -13.29 8.83 11.64
CA ILE A 67 -13.47 7.44 11.22
C ILE A 67 -12.30 7.00 10.35
N ALA A 68 -11.82 7.84 9.43
CA ALA A 68 -10.64 7.53 8.62
C ALA A 68 -9.39 7.30 9.48
N ASP A 69 -9.17 8.09 10.53
CA ASP A 69 -8.06 7.90 11.47
C ASP A 69 -8.17 6.55 12.19
N GLN A 70 -9.37 6.16 12.62
CA GLN A 70 -9.61 4.83 13.23
C GLN A 70 -9.44 3.68 12.24
N VAL A 71 -9.84 3.86 10.98
CA VAL A 71 -9.61 2.87 9.91
C VAL A 71 -8.11 2.68 9.69
N ALA A 72 -7.36 3.79 9.59
CA ALA A 72 -5.91 3.76 9.42
C ALA A 72 -5.24 3.03 10.59
N GLU A 73 -5.61 3.34 11.84
CA GLU A 73 -5.09 2.65 13.02
C GLU A 73 -5.32 1.13 12.95
N GLY A 74 -6.54 0.69 12.63
CA GLY A 74 -6.86 -0.73 12.51
C GLY A 74 -6.11 -1.43 11.37
N MET A 75 -5.97 -0.76 10.22
CA MET A 75 -5.17 -1.26 9.09
C MET A 75 -3.70 -1.41 9.47
N LYS A 76 -3.13 -0.42 10.15
CA LYS A 76 -1.74 -0.44 10.61
C LYS A 76 -1.51 -1.60 11.57
N THR A 77 -2.38 -1.78 12.57
CA THR A 77 -2.26 -2.89 13.52
C THR A 77 -2.26 -4.24 12.80
N TRP A 78 -3.20 -4.44 11.87
CA TRP A 78 -3.25 -5.66 11.07
C TRP A 78 -1.98 -5.84 10.22
N ALA A 79 -1.52 -4.80 9.54
CA ALA A 79 -0.36 -4.85 8.67
C ALA A 79 0.92 -5.18 9.46
N MET A 80 1.11 -4.55 10.62
CA MET A 80 2.25 -4.81 11.51
C MET A 80 2.27 -6.24 12.06
N GLU A 81 1.11 -6.83 12.37
CA GLU A 81 1.02 -8.24 12.76
C GLU A 81 1.51 -9.18 11.65
N HIS A 82 1.52 -8.73 10.40
CA HIS A 82 2.03 -9.45 9.22
C HIS A 82 3.46 -9.01 8.83
N GLY A 83 4.15 -8.25 9.68
CA GLY A 83 5.53 -7.81 9.46
C GLY A 83 5.68 -6.69 8.42
N VAL A 84 4.60 -6.01 8.06
CA VAL A 84 4.64 -4.85 7.15
C VAL A 84 5.31 -3.68 7.86
N THR A 85 6.22 -3.01 7.16
CA THR A 85 7.00 -1.86 7.68
C THR A 85 6.79 -0.58 6.90
N HIS A 86 6.20 -0.68 5.70
CA HIS A 86 6.00 0.42 4.78
C HIS A 86 4.59 0.37 4.21
N ILE A 87 4.07 1.52 3.87
CA ILE A 87 2.85 1.69 3.08
C ILE A 87 3.21 2.18 1.69
N THR A 88 2.33 1.92 0.74
CA THR A 88 2.38 2.58 -0.56
C THR A 88 0.97 2.90 -1.03
N HIS A 89 0.84 4.05 -1.69
CA HIS A 89 -0.35 4.35 -2.49
C HIS A 89 -0.19 3.63 -3.81
N TRP A 90 -0.82 2.46 -3.94
CA TRP A 90 -0.78 1.70 -5.19
C TRP A 90 -1.78 2.28 -6.19
N PHE A 91 -1.29 2.71 -7.36
CA PHE A 91 -2.14 3.18 -8.45
C PHE A 91 -1.51 2.89 -9.82
N GLN A 92 -2.35 2.83 -10.86
CA GLN A 92 -1.91 2.65 -12.24
C GLN A 92 -2.05 3.97 -13.03
N PRO A 93 -0.97 4.71 -13.28
CA PRO A 93 -1.02 5.94 -14.07
C PRO A 93 -1.27 5.65 -15.56
N LEU A 94 -1.79 6.65 -16.28
CA LEU A 94 -2.06 6.59 -17.73
C LEU A 94 -0.81 6.45 -18.61
N THR A 95 0.38 6.32 -18.03
CA THR A 95 1.65 6.15 -18.74
C THR A 95 2.05 4.67 -18.90
N GLU A 96 1.13 3.73 -18.69
CA GLU A 96 1.30 2.27 -18.82
C GLU A 96 2.37 1.61 -17.90
N GLY A 97 3.09 2.38 -17.08
CA GLY A 97 3.97 1.87 -16.03
C GLY A 97 3.34 1.97 -14.64
N THR A 98 3.80 1.19 -13.67
CA THR A 98 3.44 1.32 -12.27
C THR A 98 4.33 2.37 -11.59
N ALA A 99 3.75 3.24 -10.77
CA ALA A 99 4.47 4.16 -9.90
C ALA A 99 4.09 3.80 -8.46
N GLU A 100 5.09 3.60 -7.61
CA GLU A 100 4.88 3.28 -6.20
C GLU A 100 5.90 4.04 -5.37
N LYS A 101 5.42 4.70 -4.31
CA LYS A 101 6.26 5.32 -3.29
C LYS A 101 6.08 4.56 -1.99
N HIS A 102 7.17 4.05 -1.44
CA HIS A 102 7.16 3.32 -0.18
C HIS A 102 7.49 4.29 0.95
N ASP A 103 6.50 4.56 1.81
CA ASP A 103 6.66 5.39 3.00
C ASP A 103 6.69 4.49 4.24
N SER A 104 7.72 4.65 5.07
CA SER A 104 7.83 3.91 6.33
C SER A 104 6.76 4.39 7.32
N PHE A 105 6.31 3.52 8.22
CA PHE A 105 5.50 3.94 9.36
C PHE A 105 6.27 4.85 10.34
N MET A 106 7.60 4.92 10.26
CA MET A 106 8.42 5.67 11.23
C MET A 106 8.28 7.19 11.09
N GLU A 107 7.91 7.84 12.19
CA GLU A 107 7.81 9.29 12.37
C GLU A 107 8.56 9.73 13.64
N TYR A 108 9.03 10.99 13.66
CA TYR A 108 9.75 11.53 14.82
C TYR A 108 8.75 12.07 15.87
N ASP A 109 8.90 11.67 17.13
CA ASP A 109 8.02 12.09 18.23
C ASP A 109 8.20 13.56 18.69
N LYS A 110 9.11 14.30 18.04
CA LYS A 110 9.53 15.69 18.34
C LYS A 110 10.15 15.88 19.74
N LYS A 111 10.44 14.79 20.46
CA LYS A 111 11.08 14.72 21.78
C LYS A 111 12.38 13.92 21.78
N GLY A 112 12.77 13.37 20.63
CA GLY A 112 14.02 12.62 20.43
C GLY A 112 13.85 11.11 20.30
N GLY A 113 12.62 10.61 20.30
CA GLY A 113 12.24 9.23 20.02
C GLY A 113 11.64 9.05 18.63
N MET A 114 11.33 7.79 18.32
CA MET A 114 10.64 7.35 17.10
C MET A 114 9.30 6.74 17.49
N ILE A 115 8.28 7.03 16.70
CA ILE A 115 6.97 6.40 16.77
C ILE A 115 6.63 5.81 15.41
N GLU A 116 5.74 4.83 15.40
CA GLU A 116 5.12 4.36 14.16
C GLU A 116 3.76 5.07 14.03
N GLU A 117 3.48 5.71 12.90
CA GLU A 117 2.27 6.49 12.67
C GLU A 117 1.68 6.12 11.30
N PHE A 118 0.35 5.97 11.26
CA PHE A 118 -0.40 5.82 10.02
C PHE A 118 -1.77 6.45 10.23
N ASP A 119 -1.92 7.66 9.70
CA ASP A 119 -3.09 8.49 9.96
C ASP A 119 -4.12 8.39 8.84
N GLY A 120 -5.38 8.71 9.15
CA GLY A 120 -6.45 8.83 8.17
C GLY A 120 -6.21 9.93 7.14
N LYS A 121 -5.31 10.89 7.44
CA LYS A 121 -4.80 11.82 6.43
C LYS A 121 -4.17 11.10 5.25
N SER A 122 -3.47 9.98 5.51
CA SER A 122 -2.87 9.16 4.46
C SER A 122 -3.92 8.48 3.59
N LEU A 123 -5.12 8.21 4.12
CA LEU A 123 -6.25 7.64 3.38
C LEU A 123 -7.00 8.71 2.57
N SER A 124 -6.99 9.96 3.03
CA SER A 124 -7.60 11.09 2.35
C SER A 124 -6.74 11.61 1.19
N GLN A 125 -7.38 12.29 0.23
CA GLN A 125 -6.74 12.98 -0.89
C GLN A 125 -5.47 13.74 -0.44
N GLN A 126 -4.29 13.22 -0.78
CA GLN A 126 -3.05 13.91 -0.48
C GLN A 126 -2.86 15.11 -1.42
N GLU A 127 -2.25 16.19 -0.93
CA GLU A 127 -1.88 17.32 -1.77
C GLU A 127 -1.04 16.81 -2.95
N PRO A 128 -1.28 17.31 -4.17
CA PRO A 128 -0.45 16.96 -5.29
C PRO A 128 0.95 17.48 -4.94
N ASP A 129 1.95 16.60 -4.95
CA ASP A 129 3.35 17.02 -4.88
C ASP A 129 3.72 17.71 -6.20
N ALA A 130 3.15 18.90 -6.41
CA ALA A 130 3.38 19.78 -7.54
C ALA A 130 4.52 20.76 -7.21
N SER A 131 5.61 20.25 -6.63
CA SER A 131 6.82 21.03 -6.34
C SER A 131 7.74 21.22 -7.57
N SER A 132 7.22 21.01 -8.79
CA SER A 132 7.93 21.22 -10.06
C SER A 132 8.10 22.68 -10.48
N PHE A 133 7.78 23.66 -9.62
CA PHE A 133 8.13 25.06 -9.83
C PHE A 133 9.44 25.45 -9.10
N PRO A 134 10.25 26.36 -9.67
CA PRO A 134 11.69 26.48 -9.42
C PRO A 134 12.04 27.23 -8.13
N SER A 135 11.61 26.72 -6.98
CA SER A 135 12.09 27.17 -5.67
C SER A 135 12.47 25.95 -4.84
N GLY A 136 13.75 25.59 -4.89
CA GLY A 136 14.31 24.37 -4.30
C GLY A 136 14.07 24.24 -2.80
N GLY A 137 13.06 23.45 -2.43
CA GLY A 137 12.96 22.82 -1.12
C GLY A 137 13.56 21.41 -1.18
N ILE A 138 14.23 20.98 -0.11
CA ILE A 138 14.94 19.70 0.04
C ILE A 138 13.93 18.52 0.16
N ARG A 139 13.07 18.33 -0.84
CA ARG A 139 12.16 17.18 -0.93
C ARG A 139 12.43 16.46 -2.25
N ALA A 140 12.58 15.14 -2.19
CA ALA A 140 12.87 14.32 -3.36
C ALA A 140 11.65 14.32 -4.30
N THR A 141 11.82 14.89 -5.49
CA THR A 141 10.77 15.19 -6.50
C THR A 141 10.49 14.05 -7.48
N PHE A 142 10.68 12.79 -7.11
CA PHE A 142 10.74 11.74 -8.15
C PHE A 142 9.38 11.35 -8.76
N GLU A 143 8.22 11.66 -8.15
CA GLU A 143 6.91 11.26 -8.70
C GLU A 143 5.79 12.28 -8.44
N ALA A 144 5.85 13.44 -9.10
CA ALA A 144 4.73 14.39 -9.14
C ALA A 144 3.56 13.84 -9.97
N ARG A 145 2.66 13.04 -9.38
CA ARG A 145 1.49 12.48 -10.07
C ARG A 145 0.25 12.35 -9.17
N GLY A 146 -0.75 13.19 -9.45
CA GLY A 146 -2.16 12.97 -9.11
C GLY A 146 -2.54 13.00 -7.62
N TYR A 147 -3.75 13.43 -7.36
CA TYR A 147 -4.39 13.25 -6.07
C TYR A 147 -4.61 11.75 -5.83
N THR A 148 -3.83 11.12 -4.96
CA THR A 148 -4.11 9.74 -4.52
C THR A 148 -5.08 9.82 -3.34
N ALA A 149 -6.30 9.38 -3.55
CA ALA A 149 -7.25 9.08 -2.50
C ALA A 149 -7.38 7.56 -2.43
N TRP A 150 -7.47 7.01 -1.21
CA TRP A 150 -7.75 5.59 -1.05
C TRP A 150 -9.14 5.26 -1.58
N ASP A 151 -9.24 4.20 -2.39
CA ASP A 151 -10.51 3.62 -2.82
C ASP A 151 -10.91 2.50 -1.84
N PRO A 152 -11.90 2.73 -0.95
CA PRO A 152 -12.29 1.73 0.04
C PRO A 152 -12.97 0.51 -0.58
N THR A 153 -13.38 0.56 -1.85
CA THR A 153 -13.99 -0.58 -2.55
C THR A 153 -12.96 -1.64 -2.97
N SER A 154 -11.67 -1.30 -2.98
CA SER A 154 -10.56 -2.20 -3.28
C SER A 154 -9.70 -2.44 -2.02
N PRO A 155 -9.88 -3.57 -1.32
CA PRO A 155 -9.17 -3.91 -0.08
C PRO A 155 -7.74 -4.45 -0.30
#